data_AF-A0A0S7XA01-F1
#
_entry.id   AF-A0A0S7XA01-F1
#
_cell.length_a   1.000
_cell.length_b   1.000
_cell.length_c   1.000
_cell.angle_alpha   90.00
_cell.angle_beta   90.00
_cell.angle_gamma   90.00
#
_symmetry.space_group_name_H-M   'P 1'
#
loop_
_entity.id
_entity.type
_entity.pdbx_description
1 polymer ?
#
loop_
_entity_poly.entity_id
_entity_poly.type
_entity_poly.pdbx_seq_one_letter_code
_entity_poly.pdbx_strand_id
1 'polypeptide(L)'
;KFQELSGCEVIAVVKANAYGHGAVDSSRAFLEAGARMLAVAAVEEAVELRQAGIRAPVLLLCALLPEEISGVFENQITPTITDLQMARRLAKEAERRKEKLAVHIKLDTGLGRIGFPSVGEEEAKETAAAIEEMMGLGGIKIEGIYTHFAVFSAKDKSFSLGQVARFKEVLALLPAGGESIPLRHIASSGAVLNIPGSFKAPFNLIRPGLGLYGLYYRRSRHTVPLVPALRLSSRIVFLKTLPPERSVSYGRRYTTTRHTRVATVAIGYADGYRCGLIGKAQVKVRGKFCPVIGSVCMDQIMVDVSEVLDVKIGDEVVVYSDEREAPNSIENIARMLDTVPNEVTCAIGRRVKRTYRP
;
A
#
# COMPACT_ATOMS: atom_id res chain seq x y z
N LYS A 1 -11.79 13.94 -2.52
CA LYS A 1 -12.64 13.06 -1.67
C LYS A 1 -12.03 12.69 -0.30
N PHE A 2 -10.83 12.09 -0.22
CA PHE A 2 -10.22 11.82 1.10
C PHE A 2 -10.01 13.11 1.90
N GLN A 3 -9.53 14.18 1.25
CA GLN A 3 -9.41 15.53 1.84
C GLN A 3 -10.77 16.10 2.26
N GLU A 4 -11.79 16.04 1.39
CA GLU A 4 -13.16 16.50 1.71
C GLU A 4 -13.74 15.78 2.93
N LEU A 5 -13.56 14.46 3.03
CA LEU A 5 -14.11 13.69 4.15
C LEU A 5 -13.36 13.95 5.46
N SER A 6 -12.05 14.19 5.41
CA SER A 6 -11.23 14.34 6.61
C SER A 6 -11.07 15.78 7.08
N GLY A 7 -11.15 16.76 6.18
CA GLY A 7 -10.70 18.13 6.42
C GLY A 7 -9.17 18.25 6.55
N CYS A 8 -8.42 17.19 6.22
CA CYS A 8 -6.96 17.14 6.32
C CYS A 8 -6.29 17.15 4.95
N GLU A 9 -5.06 17.62 4.89
CA GLU A 9 -4.19 17.41 3.75
C GLU A 9 -3.81 15.91 3.60
N VAL A 10 -3.30 15.51 2.43
CA VAL A 10 -2.99 14.11 2.12
C VAL A 10 -1.49 13.91 1.90
N ILE A 11 -0.93 12.89 2.54
CA ILE A 11 0.31 12.24 2.14
C ILE A 11 -0.05 10.99 1.34
N ALA A 12 0.22 10.98 0.04
CA ALA A 12 -0.09 9.83 -0.81
C ALA A 12 0.96 8.72 -0.65
N VAL A 13 0.52 7.55 -0.20
CA VAL A 13 1.44 6.42 0.03
C VAL A 13 1.67 5.64 -1.28
N VAL A 14 2.90 5.73 -1.79
CA VAL A 14 3.33 5.18 -3.09
C VAL A 14 4.44 4.13 -2.99
N LYS A 15 4.71 3.62 -1.78
CA LYS A 15 5.62 2.49 -1.56
C LYS A 15 5.22 1.22 -2.34
N ALA A 16 6.16 0.30 -2.45
CA ALA A 16 6.07 -0.95 -3.18
C ALA A 16 5.60 -0.74 -4.63
N ASN A 17 6.27 0.17 -5.35
CA ASN A 17 5.91 0.56 -6.71
C ASN A 17 4.44 1.02 -6.84
N ALA A 18 4.02 1.92 -5.94
CA ALA A 18 2.62 2.34 -5.79
C ALA A 18 1.66 1.16 -5.68
N TYR A 19 1.96 0.23 -4.76
CA TYR A 19 1.14 -0.97 -4.53
C TYR A 19 1.00 -1.82 -5.81
N GLY A 20 2.02 -1.83 -6.66
CA GLY A 20 2.05 -2.53 -7.95
C GLY A 20 1.55 -1.72 -9.16
N HIS A 21 1.02 -0.51 -8.97
CA HIS A 21 0.43 0.32 -10.03
C HIS A 21 1.46 1.10 -10.83
N GLY A 22 2.65 1.37 -10.28
CA GLY A 22 3.67 2.25 -10.88
C GLY A 22 3.91 3.49 -10.05
N ALA A 23 5.08 3.58 -9.42
CA ALA A 23 5.42 4.66 -8.48
C ALA A 23 5.33 6.04 -9.12
N VAL A 24 5.97 6.21 -10.28
CA VAL A 24 6.11 7.52 -10.94
C VAL A 24 4.76 8.07 -11.41
N ASP A 25 4.03 7.31 -12.24
CA ASP A 25 2.75 7.76 -12.80
C ASP A 25 1.69 7.98 -11.71
N SER A 26 1.62 7.08 -10.71
CA SER A 26 0.71 7.26 -9.58
C SER A 26 1.06 8.50 -8.77
N SER A 27 2.34 8.76 -8.53
CA SER A 27 2.79 9.95 -7.80
C SER A 27 2.42 11.24 -8.51
N ARG A 28 2.60 11.30 -9.84
CA ARG A 28 2.18 12.46 -10.65
C ARG A 28 0.69 12.71 -10.53
N ALA A 29 -0.13 11.66 -10.72
CA ALA A 29 -1.58 11.77 -10.60
C ALA A 29 -2.02 12.22 -9.20
N PHE A 30 -1.40 11.70 -8.14
CA PHE A 30 -1.76 12.10 -6.77
C PHE A 30 -1.35 13.53 -6.44
N LEU A 31 -0.19 13.99 -6.93
CA LEU A 31 0.24 15.38 -6.75
C LEU A 31 -0.66 16.35 -7.51
N GLU A 32 -1.01 16.03 -8.75
CA GLU A 32 -1.96 16.81 -9.56
C GLU A 32 -3.35 16.86 -8.88
N ALA A 33 -3.79 15.76 -8.27
CA ALA A 33 -5.02 15.69 -7.49
C ALA A 33 -4.93 16.39 -6.11
N GLY A 34 -3.80 17.02 -5.76
CA GLY A 34 -3.65 17.83 -4.56
C GLY A 34 -3.04 17.14 -3.34
N ALA A 35 -2.34 16.00 -3.51
CA ALA A 35 -1.51 15.45 -2.43
C ALA A 35 -0.38 16.42 -2.07
N ARG A 36 -0.21 16.68 -0.77
CA ARG A 36 0.83 17.58 -0.23
C ARG A 36 2.22 16.95 -0.30
N MET A 37 2.28 15.66 0.01
CA MET A 37 3.52 14.88 0.12
C MET A 37 3.30 13.47 -0.44
N LEU A 38 4.41 12.79 -0.72
CA LEU A 38 4.42 11.36 -1.02
C LEU A 38 5.04 10.58 0.15
N ALA A 39 4.74 9.30 0.26
CA ALA A 39 5.36 8.42 1.24
C ALA A 39 5.80 7.09 0.65
N VAL A 40 7.05 6.72 0.93
CA VAL A 40 7.72 5.50 0.48
C VAL A 40 8.22 4.66 1.67
N ALA A 41 8.73 3.46 1.42
CA ALA A 41 9.26 2.56 2.45
C ALA A 41 10.78 2.38 2.40
N ALA A 42 11.44 2.71 1.29
CA ALA A 42 12.89 2.59 1.15
C ALA A 42 13.48 3.83 0.47
N VAL A 43 14.77 4.08 0.68
CA VAL A 43 15.49 5.20 0.04
C VAL A 43 15.47 5.06 -1.49
N GLU A 44 15.64 3.84 -2.01
CA GLU A 44 15.66 3.56 -3.45
C GLU A 44 14.34 3.91 -4.12
N GLU A 45 13.22 3.74 -3.42
CA GLU A 45 11.90 4.17 -3.92
C GLU A 45 11.83 5.70 -4.05
N ALA A 46 12.42 6.44 -3.12
CA ALA A 46 12.52 7.90 -3.25
C ALA A 46 13.48 8.30 -4.39
N VAL A 47 14.61 7.60 -4.54
CA VAL A 47 15.57 7.83 -5.63
C VAL A 47 14.86 7.69 -6.99
N GLU A 48 14.07 6.63 -7.18
CA GLU A 48 13.27 6.42 -8.40
C GLU A 48 12.37 7.63 -8.71
N LEU A 49 11.66 8.15 -7.69
CA LEU A 49 10.81 9.34 -7.86
C LEU A 49 11.65 10.58 -8.22
N ARG A 50 12.81 10.77 -7.60
CA ARG A 50 13.71 11.91 -7.87
C ARG A 50 14.29 11.85 -9.28
N GLN A 51 14.68 10.66 -9.75
CA GLN A 51 15.15 10.44 -11.12
C GLN A 51 14.06 10.71 -12.16
N ALA A 52 12.79 10.45 -11.81
CA ALA A 52 11.64 10.77 -12.64
C ALA A 52 11.20 12.26 -12.60
N GLY A 53 11.98 13.11 -11.92
CA GLY A 53 11.74 14.56 -11.84
C GLY A 53 10.75 14.98 -10.75
N ILE A 54 10.32 14.09 -9.87
CA ILE A 54 9.38 14.44 -8.78
C ILE A 54 10.14 15.20 -7.69
N ARG A 55 9.73 16.44 -7.45
CA ARG A 55 10.34 17.35 -6.45
C ARG A 55 9.48 17.58 -5.20
N ALA A 56 8.27 17.04 -5.15
CA ALA A 56 7.43 17.11 -3.95
C ALA A 56 8.12 16.44 -2.73
N PRO A 57 7.78 16.85 -1.49
CA PRO A 57 8.32 16.21 -0.29
C PRO A 57 8.00 14.71 -0.25
N VAL A 58 8.99 13.90 0.13
CA VAL A 58 8.88 12.44 0.20
C VAL A 58 9.23 11.99 1.61
N LEU A 59 8.25 11.45 2.33
CA LEU A 59 8.42 10.87 3.66
C LEU A 59 8.84 9.40 3.55
N LEU A 60 9.96 9.04 4.16
CA LEU A 60 10.36 7.64 4.37
C LEU A 60 9.62 7.09 5.60
N LEU A 61 8.81 6.05 5.43
CA LEU A 61 7.97 5.49 6.51
C LEU A 61 8.68 4.45 7.39
N CYS A 62 9.73 3.81 6.87
CA CYS A 62 10.51 2.81 7.60
C CYS A 62 11.59 3.49 8.45
N ALA A 63 12.09 2.76 9.45
CA ALA A 63 13.26 3.20 10.21
C ALA A 63 14.48 3.25 9.29
N LEU A 64 15.29 4.28 9.46
CA LEU A 64 16.51 4.52 8.68
C LEU A 64 17.68 3.78 9.31
N LEU A 65 18.54 3.15 8.51
CA LEU A 65 19.83 2.64 8.96
C LEU A 65 20.93 3.70 8.81
N PRO A 66 22.00 3.66 9.63
CA PRO A 66 23.10 4.63 9.55
C PRO A 66 23.72 4.77 8.17
N GLU A 67 23.82 3.67 7.42
CA GLU A 67 24.42 3.66 6.07
C GLU A 67 23.57 4.42 5.03
N GLU A 68 22.26 4.53 5.27
CA GLU A 68 21.30 5.18 4.38
C GLU A 68 21.27 6.70 4.54
N ILE A 69 21.92 7.25 5.57
CA ILE A 69 21.92 8.69 5.89
C ILE A 69 22.34 9.53 4.68
N SER A 70 23.41 9.16 3.98
CA SER A 70 23.85 9.93 2.80
C SER A 70 22.78 10.01 1.72
N GLY A 71 22.07 8.90 1.47
CA GLY A 71 20.99 8.83 0.50
C GLY A 71 19.81 9.73 0.85
N VAL A 72 19.54 9.95 2.15
CA VAL A 72 18.51 10.89 2.62
C VAL A 72 18.81 12.32 2.19
N PHE A 73 20.04 12.80 2.40
CA PHE A 73 20.44 14.15 2.02
C PHE A 73 20.52 14.31 0.50
N GLU A 74 21.19 13.38 -0.19
CA GLU A 74 21.38 13.42 -1.65
C GLU A 74 20.05 13.45 -2.41
N ASN A 75 19.00 12.85 -1.85
CA ASN A 75 17.69 12.75 -2.47
C ASN A 75 16.62 13.61 -1.79
N GLN A 76 16.98 14.47 -0.84
CA GLN A 76 16.05 15.36 -0.13
C GLN A 76 14.82 14.59 0.40
N ILE A 77 15.09 13.53 1.16
CA ILE A 77 14.07 12.67 1.77
C ILE A 77 13.79 13.20 3.17
N THR A 78 12.53 13.21 3.59
CA THR A 78 12.13 13.47 4.97
C THR A 78 12.16 12.14 5.73
N PRO A 79 13.15 11.85 6.60
CA PRO A 79 13.22 10.57 7.29
C PRO A 79 12.22 10.47 8.45
N THR A 80 11.77 9.25 8.73
CA THR A 80 11.12 8.91 9.99
C THR A 80 12.18 8.68 11.06
N ILE A 81 12.03 9.31 12.22
CA ILE A 81 12.87 9.09 13.41
C ILE A 81 12.12 8.20 14.40
N THR A 82 12.80 7.15 14.84
CA THR A 82 12.27 6.15 15.79
C THR A 82 13.04 6.10 17.10
N ASP A 83 14.22 6.72 17.15
CA ASP A 83 15.07 6.79 18.32
C ASP A 83 15.96 8.04 18.29
N LEU A 84 16.41 8.46 19.47
CA LEU A 84 17.21 9.66 19.66
C LEU A 84 18.62 9.55 19.05
N GLN A 85 19.20 8.35 19.00
CA GLN A 85 20.55 8.15 18.47
C GLN A 85 20.60 8.44 16.96
N MET A 86 19.60 7.98 16.21
CA MET A 86 19.45 8.29 14.79
C MET A 86 19.24 9.79 14.56
N ALA A 87 18.43 10.45 15.39
CA ALA A 87 18.26 11.90 15.33
C ALA A 87 19.59 12.65 15.50
N ARG A 88 20.41 12.28 16.50
CA ARG A 88 21.74 12.87 16.72
C ARG A 88 22.69 12.64 15.54
N ARG A 89 22.64 11.46 14.89
CA ARG A 89 23.43 11.16 13.69
C ARG A 89 23.05 12.06 12.51
N LEU A 90 21.75 12.22 12.26
CA LEU A 90 21.23 13.08 11.20
C LEU A 90 21.54 14.56 11.45
N ALA A 91 21.41 15.02 12.70
CA ALA A 91 21.79 16.38 13.12
C ALA A 91 23.27 16.67 12.81
N LYS A 92 24.17 15.78 13.23
CA LYS A 92 25.61 15.90 12.95
C LYS A 92 25.91 15.94 11.45
N GLU A 93 25.25 15.10 10.67
CA GLU A 93 25.45 15.08 9.21
C GLU A 93 24.90 16.35 8.54
N ALA A 94 23.74 16.83 8.98
CA ALA A 94 23.15 18.08 8.50
C ALA A 94 24.07 19.28 8.77
N GLU A 95 24.65 19.35 9.97
CA GLU A 95 25.65 20.37 10.31
C GLU A 95 26.90 20.28 9.44
N ARG A 96 27.43 19.06 9.23
CA ARG A 96 28.59 18.82 8.35
C ARG A 96 28.32 19.30 6.92
N ARG A 97 27.11 19.08 6.41
CA ARG A 97 26.67 19.51 5.08
C ARG A 97 26.23 20.98 5.01
N LYS A 98 26.07 21.64 6.17
CA LYS A 98 25.48 22.99 6.29
C LYS A 98 24.05 23.05 5.71
N GLU A 99 23.30 21.98 5.87
CA GLU A 99 21.91 21.85 5.42
C GLU A 99 20.96 21.78 6.62
N LYS A 100 19.67 22.02 6.37
CA LYS A 100 18.60 21.78 7.34
C LYS A 100 17.75 20.61 6.86
N LEU A 101 17.56 19.61 7.72
CA LEU A 101 16.78 18.42 7.41
C LEU A 101 15.45 18.41 8.15
N ALA A 102 14.35 18.41 7.42
CA ALA A 102 13.03 18.15 8.00
C ALA A 102 12.90 16.67 8.37
N VAL A 103 12.37 16.37 9.55
CA VAL A 103 12.19 15.00 10.04
C VAL A 103 10.79 14.78 10.61
N HIS A 104 10.30 13.54 10.58
CA HIS A 104 9.04 13.16 11.21
C HIS A 104 9.28 12.16 12.34
N ILE A 105 8.78 12.46 13.54
CA ILE A 105 8.83 11.54 14.69
C ILE A 105 7.74 10.48 14.56
N LYS A 106 8.11 9.22 14.75
CA LYS A 106 7.15 8.11 14.82
C LYS A 106 6.94 7.68 16.25
N LEU A 107 5.69 7.70 16.71
CA LEU A 107 5.25 7.11 17.97
C LEU A 107 4.72 5.70 17.74
N ASP A 108 5.07 4.77 18.64
CA ASP A 108 4.39 3.49 18.79
C ASP A 108 3.32 3.58 19.87
N THR A 109 2.08 3.75 19.45
CA THR A 109 0.91 3.87 20.35
C THR A 109 0.24 2.53 20.65
N GLY A 110 0.90 1.42 20.31
CA GLY A 110 0.39 0.05 20.50
C GLY A 110 0.30 -0.77 19.21
N LEU A 111 1.00 -0.38 18.14
CA LEU A 111 1.18 -1.27 16.98
C LEU A 111 2.29 -2.30 17.26
N GLY A 112 3.29 -1.96 18.07
CA GLY A 112 4.41 -2.84 18.41
C GLY A 112 5.34 -3.10 17.23
N ARG A 113 5.61 -2.09 16.40
CA ARG A 113 6.43 -2.25 15.19
C ARG A 113 7.69 -1.40 15.20
N ILE A 114 7.54 -0.09 15.18
CA ILE A 114 8.62 0.89 15.19
C ILE A 114 8.08 2.21 15.74
N GLY A 115 8.95 2.98 16.38
CA GLY A 115 8.64 4.29 16.92
C GLY A 115 9.01 4.40 18.40
N PHE A 116 8.98 5.62 18.89
CA PHE A 116 9.12 5.92 20.30
C PHE A 116 7.96 5.31 21.10
N PRO A 117 8.23 4.59 22.20
CA PRO A 117 7.21 3.95 23.03
C PRO A 117 6.25 5.01 23.61
N SER A 118 4.96 4.68 23.73
CA SER A 118 3.96 5.63 24.23
C SER A 118 2.76 4.92 24.87
N VAL A 119 2.98 3.72 25.41
CA VAL A 119 1.98 2.91 26.08
C VAL A 119 2.16 3.06 27.59
N GLY A 120 1.45 4.03 28.16
CA GLY A 120 1.48 4.33 29.59
C GLY A 120 2.23 5.64 29.88
N GLU A 121 2.06 6.11 31.11
CA GLU A 121 2.51 7.44 31.53
C GLU A 121 4.04 7.57 31.53
N GLU A 122 4.76 6.54 31.97
CA GLU A 122 6.23 6.55 32.00
C GLU A 122 6.82 6.62 30.59
N GLU A 123 6.38 5.73 29.69
CA GLU A 123 6.82 5.75 28.28
C GLU A 123 6.49 7.09 27.60
N ALA A 124 5.32 7.68 27.90
CA ALA A 124 4.94 8.98 27.35
C ALA A 124 5.88 10.10 27.81
N LYS A 125 6.28 10.13 29.10
CA LYS A 125 7.23 11.10 29.65
C LYS A 125 8.62 10.94 29.06
N GLU A 126 9.14 9.72 28.98
CA GLU A 126 10.45 9.44 28.37
C GLU A 126 10.49 9.87 26.89
N THR A 127 9.42 9.55 26.15
CA THR A 127 9.29 9.95 24.76
C THR A 127 9.19 11.47 24.59
N ALA A 128 8.42 12.16 25.45
CA ALA A 128 8.35 13.61 25.42
C ALA A 128 9.72 14.25 25.67
N ALA A 129 10.45 13.79 26.69
CA ALA A 129 11.80 14.26 27.00
C ALA A 129 12.78 14.03 25.83
N ALA A 130 12.72 12.86 25.18
CA ALA A 130 13.55 12.60 24.00
C ALA A 130 13.20 13.54 22.83
N ILE A 131 11.92 13.84 22.62
CA ILE A 131 11.47 14.78 21.59
C ILE A 131 11.93 16.21 21.90
N GLU A 132 11.85 16.65 23.15
CA GLU A 132 12.37 17.95 23.58
C GLU A 132 13.88 18.07 23.34
N GLU A 133 14.65 17.03 23.65
CA GLU A 133 16.08 17.01 23.33
C GLU A 133 16.30 17.16 21.81
N MET A 134 15.53 16.44 21.00
CA MET A 134 15.60 16.53 19.54
C MET A 134 15.26 17.92 19.01
N MET A 135 14.36 18.68 19.66
CA MET A 135 14.06 20.06 19.28
C MET A 135 15.28 20.99 19.47
N GLY A 136 16.19 20.66 20.39
CA GLY A 136 17.43 21.40 20.63
C GLY A 136 18.58 21.03 19.70
N LEU A 137 18.45 19.96 18.89
CA LEU A 137 19.51 19.53 17.99
C LEU A 137 19.66 20.47 16.78
N GLY A 138 20.87 20.96 16.56
CA GLY A 138 21.24 21.67 15.34
C GLY A 138 21.05 20.79 14.09
N GLY A 139 20.94 21.42 12.92
CA GLY A 139 20.81 20.71 11.64
C GLY A 139 19.45 20.05 11.33
N ILE A 140 18.67 19.59 12.31
CA ILE A 140 17.33 19.02 12.06
C ILE A 140 16.19 19.98 12.43
N LYS A 141 15.04 19.77 11.81
CA LYS A 141 13.76 20.43 12.16
C LYS A 141 12.69 19.36 12.27
N ILE A 142 12.08 19.23 13.44
CA ILE A 142 10.93 18.35 13.64
C ILE A 142 9.73 18.96 12.90
N GLU A 143 9.47 18.47 11.69
CA GLU A 143 8.39 18.95 10.84
C GLU A 143 7.08 18.22 11.17
N GLY A 144 7.17 16.94 11.52
CA GLY A 144 5.99 16.14 11.80
C GLY A 144 6.11 15.13 12.92
N ILE A 145 4.96 14.67 13.40
CA ILE A 145 4.83 13.62 14.40
C ILE A 145 3.63 12.75 14.06
N TYR A 146 3.80 11.42 14.15
CA TYR A 146 2.78 10.50 13.68
C TYR A 146 2.81 9.14 14.33
N THR A 147 1.68 8.44 14.26
CA THR A 147 1.57 7.03 14.64
C THR A 147 0.78 6.25 13.59
N HIS A 148 0.52 4.96 13.85
CA HIS A 148 -0.23 4.10 12.95
C HIS A 148 -1.17 3.17 13.73
N PHE A 149 -2.42 3.09 13.28
CA PHE A 149 -3.41 2.21 13.90
C PHE A 149 -3.03 0.73 13.71
N ALA A 150 -3.17 -0.06 14.78
CA ALA A 150 -3.07 -1.51 14.74
C ALA A 150 -4.34 -2.14 14.17
N VAL A 151 -5.50 -1.58 14.54
CA VAL A 151 -6.80 -2.10 14.15
C VAL A 151 -7.67 -0.96 13.63
N PHE A 152 -8.24 -1.12 12.44
CA PHE A 152 -9.19 -0.16 11.87
C PHE A 152 -10.55 -0.78 11.55
N SER A 153 -10.63 -2.08 11.34
CA SER A 153 -11.83 -2.81 10.89
C SER A 153 -12.64 -3.49 12.00
N ALA A 154 -12.19 -3.46 13.26
CA ALA A 154 -12.94 -4.05 14.38
C ALA A 154 -14.24 -3.29 14.66
N LYS A 155 -15.26 -3.98 15.18
CA LYS A 155 -16.51 -3.33 15.64
C LYS A 155 -16.24 -2.45 16.86
N ASP A 156 -15.58 -3.02 17.85
CA ASP A 156 -15.05 -2.27 18.99
C ASP A 156 -13.90 -1.37 18.52
N LYS A 157 -13.99 -0.09 18.87
CA LYS A 157 -13.00 0.94 18.54
C LYS A 157 -12.17 1.36 19.74
N SER A 158 -12.39 0.76 20.92
CA SER A 158 -11.71 1.08 22.18
C SER A 158 -10.19 1.15 22.01
N PHE A 159 -9.58 0.12 21.42
CA PHE A 159 -8.14 0.06 21.20
C PHE A 159 -7.66 1.20 20.29
N SER A 160 -8.29 1.40 19.14
CA SER A 160 -7.92 2.46 18.20
C SER A 160 -8.08 3.85 18.82
N LEU A 161 -9.16 4.09 19.55
CA LEU A 161 -9.36 5.36 20.26
C LEU A 161 -8.34 5.54 21.39
N GLY A 162 -7.92 4.46 22.06
CA GLY A 162 -6.80 4.46 22.98
C GLY A 162 -5.47 4.87 22.33
N GLN A 163 -5.21 4.44 21.09
CA GLN A 163 -4.04 4.91 20.33
C GLN A 163 -4.08 6.42 20.07
N VAL A 164 -5.27 6.98 19.81
CA VAL A 164 -5.44 8.45 19.66
C VAL A 164 -5.16 9.15 20.99
N ALA A 165 -5.65 8.61 22.11
CA ALA A 165 -5.44 9.18 23.43
C ALA A 165 -3.94 9.23 23.80
N ARG A 166 -3.22 8.11 23.64
CA ARG A 166 -1.77 8.03 23.87
C ARG A 166 -0.97 9.01 23.03
N PHE A 167 -1.36 9.18 21.76
CA PHE A 167 -0.74 10.20 20.90
C PHE A 167 -0.92 11.62 21.46
N LYS A 168 -2.13 11.95 21.92
CA LYS A 168 -2.44 13.26 22.50
C LYS A 168 -1.75 13.49 23.84
N GLU A 169 -1.57 12.44 24.63
CA GLU A 169 -0.83 12.47 25.90
C GLU A 169 0.63 12.89 25.67
N VAL A 170 1.32 12.27 24.71
CA VAL A 170 2.68 12.69 24.33
C VAL A 170 2.71 14.16 23.89
N LEU A 171 1.75 14.60 23.06
CA LEU A 171 1.68 16.00 22.65
C LEU A 171 1.49 16.97 23.83
N ALA A 172 0.66 16.60 24.80
CA ALA A 172 0.37 17.44 25.96
C ALA A 172 1.58 17.62 26.89
N LEU A 173 2.53 16.68 26.85
CA LEU A 173 3.79 16.75 27.59
C LEU A 173 4.86 17.61 26.88
N LEU A 174 4.68 17.92 25.59
CA LEU A 174 5.61 18.76 24.85
C LEU A 174 5.36 20.26 25.11
N PRO A 175 6.36 21.13 24.91
CA PRO A 175 6.21 22.56 25.08
C PRO A 175 5.09 23.11 24.19
N ALA A 176 4.24 23.96 24.76
CA ALA A 176 3.05 24.50 24.09
C ALA A 176 2.16 23.40 23.45
N GLY A 177 2.06 22.22 24.06
CA GLY A 177 1.25 21.12 23.52
C GLY A 177 1.74 20.58 22.16
N GLY A 178 3.03 20.78 21.85
CA GLY A 178 3.64 20.40 20.58
C GLY A 178 3.22 21.27 19.40
N GLU A 179 2.71 22.50 19.62
CA GLU A 179 2.36 23.49 18.58
C GLU A 179 3.48 23.80 17.61
N SER A 180 4.74 23.64 18.05
CA SER A 180 5.93 23.78 17.20
C SER A 180 6.07 22.69 16.13
N ILE A 181 5.35 21.56 16.24
CA ILE A 181 5.35 20.46 15.27
C ILE A 181 4.12 20.60 14.36
N PRO A 182 4.26 21.18 13.16
CA PRO A 182 3.11 21.58 12.35
C PRO A 182 2.39 20.39 11.73
N LEU A 183 3.06 19.28 11.41
CA LEU A 183 2.46 18.16 10.68
C LEU A 183 2.11 17.00 11.61
N ARG A 184 0.82 16.76 11.84
CA ARG A 184 0.34 15.72 12.76
C ARG A 184 -0.58 14.77 12.02
N HIS A 185 -0.20 13.50 11.96
CA HIS A 185 -0.95 12.53 11.16
C HIS A 185 -1.10 11.16 11.82
N ILE A 186 -2.24 10.52 11.60
CA ILE A 186 -2.51 9.20 12.17
C ILE A 186 -3.22 8.25 11.20
N ALA A 187 -4.21 8.73 10.45
CA ALA A 187 -5.14 7.87 9.75
C ALA A 187 -4.62 7.39 8.38
N SER A 188 -4.61 6.07 8.19
CA SER A 188 -4.52 5.41 6.88
C SER A 188 -5.88 5.36 6.18
N SER A 189 -5.94 4.83 4.95
CA SER A 189 -7.23 4.64 4.23
C SER A 189 -8.27 3.94 5.10
N GLY A 190 -7.86 2.85 5.78
CA GLY A 190 -8.76 2.07 6.64
C GLY A 190 -9.28 2.87 7.82
N ALA A 191 -8.44 3.69 8.45
CA ALA A 191 -8.85 4.52 9.58
C ALA A 191 -9.78 5.67 9.17
N VAL A 192 -9.50 6.31 8.03
CA VAL A 192 -10.38 7.38 7.50
C VAL A 192 -11.79 6.84 7.26
N LEU A 193 -11.92 5.64 6.68
CA LEU A 193 -13.21 5.04 6.36
C LEU A 193 -13.94 4.45 7.58
N ASN A 194 -13.21 3.91 8.56
CA ASN A 194 -13.81 3.06 9.59
C ASN A 194 -13.77 3.63 11.02
N ILE A 195 -12.99 4.68 11.27
CA ILE A 195 -12.87 5.31 12.58
C ILE A 195 -13.08 6.83 12.42
N PRO A 196 -14.30 7.25 12.05
CA PRO A 196 -14.60 8.67 11.87
C PRO A 196 -14.29 9.45 13.15
N GLY A 197 -13.66 10.61 13.01
CA GLY A 197 -13.26 11.44 14.14
C GLY A 197 -11.86 11.16 14.70
N SER A 198 -11.25 10.00 14.39
CA SER A 198 -9.89 9.66 14.87
C SER A 198 -8.78 10.51 14.28
N PHE A 199 -9.09 11.28 13.24
CA PHE A 199 -8.21 12.21 12.52
C PHE A 199 -8.69 13.67 12.63
N LYS A 200 -9.59 13.99 13.57
CA LYS A 200 -9.91 15.39 13.92
C LYS A 200 -8.76 16.05 14.68
N ALA A 201 -8.90 17.33 15.03
CA ALA A 201 -7.90 18.05 15.83
C ALA A 201 -7.33 17.20 16.99
N PRO A 202 -6.00 17.16 17.15
CA PRO A 202 -5.00 18.07 16.57
C PRO A 202 -4.41 17.63 15.21
N PHE A 203 -4.93 16.58 14.57
CA PHE A 203 -4.39 16.09 13.29
C PHE A 203 -4.79 16.98 12.11
N ASN A 204 -3.87 17.15 11.16
CA ASN A 204 -4.07 17.94 9.94
C ASN A 204 -3.63 17.23 8.65
N LEU A 205 -3.09 16.01 8.76
CA LEU A 205 -2.68 15.18 7.64
C LEU A 205 -3.21 13.75 7.78
N ILE A 206 -3.58 13.14 6.66
CA ILE A 206 -3.92 11.72 6.55
C ILE A 206 -3.00 11.03 5.53
N ARG A 207 -2.87 9.71 5.64
CA ARG A 207 -1.94 8.90 4.82
C ARG A 207 -2.66 7.76 4.09
N PRO A 208 -3.62 8.05 3.21
CA PRO A 208 -4.26 7.01 2.41
C PRO A 208 -3.23 6.34 1.48
N GLY A 209 -3.29 5.02 1.45
CA GLY A 209 -2.53 4.17 0.53
C GLY A 209 -3.51 3.39 -0.34
N LEU A 210 -3.92 2.20 0.12
CA LEU A 210 -4.83 1.32 -0.63
C LEU A 210 -6.06 2.01 -1.24
N GLY A 211 -6.67 2.96 -0.52
CA GLY A 211 -7.86 3.66 -0.99
C GLY A 211 -7.60 4.60 -2.16
N LEU A 212 -6.37 5.11 -2.32
CA LEU A 212 -5.99 5.92 -3.48
C LEU A 212 -5.97 5.12 -4.77
N TYR A 213 -5.78 3.80 -4.69
CA TYR A 213 -5.82 2.87 -5.82
C TYR A 213 -7.21 2.29 -6.06
N GLY A 214 -8.23 2.86 -5.39
CA GLY A 214 -9.61 2.46 -5.62
C GLY A 214 -10.05 1.22 -4.85
N LEU A 215 -9.28 0.73 -3.89
CA LEU A 215 -9.53 -0.57 -3.25
C LEU A 215 -9.95 -0.41 -1.78
N TYR A 216 -10.78 -1.34 -1.30
CA TYR A 216 -11.20 -1.40 0.11
C TYR A 216 -10.60 -2.59 0.84
N TYR A 217 -10.23 -2.39 2.11
CA TYR A 217 -10.01 -3.53 3.01
C TYR A 217 -11.34 -4.22 3.34
N ARG A 218 -11.29 -5.51 3.64
CA ARG A 218 -12.45 -6.28 4.12
C ARG A 218 -13.10 -5.57 5.31
N ARG A 219 -14.44 -5.45 5.28
CA ARG A 219 -15.27 -4.74 6.28
C ARG A 219 -15.04 -3.21 6.34
N SER A 220 -14.45 -2.61 5.32
CA SER A 220 -14.41 -1.14 5.25
C SER A 220 -15.77 -0.56 4.90
N ARG A 221 -16.09 0.62 5.43
CA ARG A 221 -17.26 1.38 4.99
C ARG A 221 -17.00 1.99 3.61
N HIS A 222 -18.03 2.00 2.76
CA HIS A 222 -17.98 2.59 1.41
C HIS A 222 -18.46 4.05 1.44
N THR A 223 -17.96 4.84 2.40
CA THR A 223 -18.34 6.26 2.57
C THR A 223 -17.72 7.18 1.53
N VAL A 224 -16.64 6.73 0.89
CA VAL A 224 -16.02 7.38 -0.28
C VAL A 224 -16.23 6.43 -1.46
N PRO A 225 -16.78 6.85 -2.62
CA PRO A 225 -16.94 5.99 -3.78
C PRO A 225 -15.60 5.77 -4.47
N LEU A 226 -14.90 4.69 -4.12
CA LEU A 226 -13.61 4.35 -4.69
C LEU A 226 -13.80 3.61 -6.02
N VAL A 227 -13.00 3.95 -7.02
CA VAL A 227 -13.02 3.32 -8.36
C VAL A 227 -11.71 2.56 -8.54
N PRO A 228 -11.71 1.22 -8.71
CA PRO A 228 -10.50 0.43 -8.89
C PRO A 228 -9.64 0.95 -10.04
N ALA A 229 -8.36 1.23 -9.78
CA ALA A 229 -7.45 1.80 -10.77
C ALA A 229 -6.72 0.75 -11.63
N LEU A 230 -6.89 -0.54 -11.32
CA LEU A 230 -6.12 -1.62 -11.92
C LEU A 230 -7.01 -2.66 -12.59
N ARG A 231 -6.69 -2.94 -13.85
CA ARG A 231 -7.11 -4.11 -14.61
C ARG A 231 -5.87 -4.87 -15.06
N LEU A 232 -5.82 -6.17 -14.80
CA LEU A 232 -4.75 -7.04 -15.31
C LEU A 232 -5.31 -7.93 -16.42
N SER A 233 -4.68 -7.91 -17.58
CA SER A 233 -5.10 -8.71 -18.73
C SER A 233 -3.91 -9.45 -19.36
N SER A 234 -4.20 -10.61 -19.93
CA SER A 234 -3.27 -11.42 -20.72
C SER A 234 -3.97 -11.91 -21.99
N ARG A 235 -3.36 -12.84 -22.74
CA ARG A 235 -3.89 -13.38 -23.98
C ARG A 235 -3.87 -14.91 -23.99
N ILE A 236 -4.82 -15.48 -24.72
CA ILE A 236 -4.82 -16.90 -25.05
C ILE A 236 -3.67 -17.15 -26.03
N VAL A 237 -2.74 -18.04 -25.68
CA VAL A 237 -1.61 -18.43 -26.55
C VAL A 237 -1.79 -19.79 -27.20
N PHE A 238 -2.69 -20.62 -26.67
CA PHE A 238 -2.95 -21.95 -27.21
C PHE A 238 -4.37 -22.41 -26.88
N LEU A 239 -4.97 -23.18 -27.79
CA LEU A 239 -6.31 -23.77 -27.63
C LEU A 239 -6.27 -25.25 -28.03
N LYS A 240 -6.91 -26.08 -27.23
CA LYS A 240 -7.16 -27.49 -27.56
C LYS A 240 -8.47 -27.98 -26.97
N THR A 241 -9.05 -29.00 -27.58
CA THR A 241 -10.18 -29.73 -26.98
C THR A 241 -9.65 -31.03 -26.38
N LEU A 242 -9.99 -31.30 -25.12
CA LEU A 242 -9.64 -32.53 -24.42
C LEU A 242 -10.88 -33.43 -24.31
N PRO A 243 -10.77 -34.76 -24.48
CA PRO A 243 -11.85 -35.68 -24.17
C PRO A 243 -12.07 -35.77 -22.65
N PRO A 244 -13.15 -36.44 -22.19
CA PRO A 244 -13.28 -36.86 -20.79
C PRO A 244 -12.05 -37.65 -20.29
N GLU A 245 -11.86 -37.71 -18.98
CA GLU A 245 -10.80 -38.47 -18.28
C GLU A 245 -9.36 -38.01 -18.56
N ARG A 246 -9.19 -36.81 -19.13
CA ARG A 246 -7.88 -36.22 -19.43
C ARG A 246 -7.43 -35.29 -18.32
N SER A 247 -6.23 -35.53 -17.78
CA SER A 247 -5.63 -34.65 -16.77
C SER A 247 -5.08 -33.34 -17.36
N VAL A 248 -5.14 -32.27 -16.56
CA VAL A 248 -4.64 -30.93 -16.91
C VAL A 248 -3.62 -30.45 -15.87
N SER A 249 -2.48 -29.95 -16.37
CA SER A 249 -1.38 -29.38 -15.57
C SER A 249 -0.65 -30.36 -14.63
N TYR A 250 0.28 -29.83 -13.85
CA TYR A 250 1.06 -30.55 -12.85
C TYR A 250 0.19 -31.16 -11.75
N GLY A 251 0.64 -32.31 -11.24
CA GLY A 251 0.01 -33.00 -10.11
C GLY A 251 -1.38 -33.57 -10.40
N ARG A 252 -1.85 -33.51 -11.66
CA ARG A 252 -3.16 -34.05 -12.10
C ARG A 252 -4.33 -33.58 -11.21
N ARG A 253 -4.26 -32.34 -10.70
CA ARG A 253 -5.26 -31.75 -9.79
C ARG A 253 -6.62 -31.50 -10.44
N TYR A 254 -6.68 -31.59 -11.76
CA TYR A 254 -7.92 -31.50 -12.53
C TYR A 254 -7.92 -32.59 -13.60
N THR A 255 -9.06 -33.26 -13.74
CA THR A 255 -9.35 -34.24 -14.78
C THR A 255 -10.69 -33.88 -15.40
N THR A 256 -10.73 -33.83 -16.73
CA THR A 256 -11.95 -33.49 -17.47
C THR A 256 -13.03 -34.55 -17.27
N THR A 257 -14.28 -34.12 -17.16
CA THR A 257 -15.45 -35.01 -17.05
C THR A 257 -16.29 -35.03 -18.33
N ARG A 258 -15.97 -34.16 -19.29
CA ARG A 258 -16.64 -34.00 -20.58
C ARG A 258 -15.62 -33.57 -21.64
N HIS A 259 -16.03 -33.45 -22.89
CA HIS A 259 -15.23 -32.72 -23.87
C HIS A 259 -15.05 -31.27 -23.41
N THR A 260 -13.81 -30.89 -23.12
CA THR A 260 -13.48 -29.58 -22.52
C THR A 260 -12.57 -28.80 -23.45
N ARG A 261 -13.01 -27.60 -23.86
CA ARG A 261 -12.16 -26.65 -24.58
C ARG A 261 -11.27 -25.93 -23.59
N VAL A 262 -9.97 -26.17 -23.69
CA VAL A 262 -8.97 -25.59 -22.77
C VAL A 262 -8.16 -24.53 -23.50
N ALA A 263 -8.14 -23.34 -22.91
CA ALA A 263 -7.23 -22.25 -23.28
C ALA A 263 -6.02 -22.22 -22.36
N THR A 264 -4.83 -22.07 -22.93
CA THR A 264 -3.62 -21.71 -22.19
C THR A 264 -3.43 -20.20 -22.27
N VAL A 265 -3.29 -19.55 -21.13
CA VAL A 265 -3.13 -18.09 -20.99
C VAL A 265 -1.72 -17.80 -20.51
N ALA A 266 -1.06 -16.82 -21.14
CA ALA A 266 0.31 -16.42 -20.84
C ALA A 266 0.39 -15.53 -19.58
N ILE A 267 0.10 -16.13 -18.43
CA ILE A 267 0.31 -15.55 -17.12
C ILE A 267 0.50 -16.66 -16.10
N GLY A 268 1.45 -16.52 -15.19
CA GLY A 268 1.67 -17.47 -14.11
C GLY A 268 2.11 -16.83 -12.80
N TYR A 269 2.63 -17.64 -11.88
CA TYR A 269 3.03 -17.15 -10.56
C TYR A 269 4.25 -16.24 -10.58
N ALA A 270 5.11 -16.30 -11.62
CA ALA A 270 6.22 -15.37 -11.79
C ALA A 270 5.76 -13.96 -12.18
N ASP A 271 4.54 -13.84 -12.72
CA ASP A 271 3.90 -12.56 -13.07
C ASP A 271 3.06 -11.98 -11.92
N GLY A 272 2.83 -12.77 -10.86
CA GLY A 272 2.01 -12.40 -9.71
C GLY A 272 0.68 -13.15 -9.58
N TYR A 273 0.37 -14.10 -10.46
CA TYR A 273 -0.84 -14.90 -10.35
C TYR A 273 -0.67 -16.04 -9.34
N ARG A 274 -1.33 -15.95 -8.18
CA ARG A 274 -0.98 -16.77 -7.00
C ARG A 274 -1.41 -18.23 -7.15
N CYS A 275 -0.52 -19.16 -6.78
CA CYS A 275 -0.83 -20.60 -6.75
C CYS A 275 -2.00 -20.97 -5.83
N GLY A 276 -2.31 -20.15 -4.82
CA GLY A 276 -3.46 -20.37 -3.92
C GLY A 276 -4.84 -20.23 -4.60
N LEU A 277 -4.87 -19.80 -5.87
CA LEU A 277 -6.09 -19.64 -6.68
C LEU A 277 -6.55 -20.92 -7.38
N ILE A 278 -5.76 -22.01 -7.30
CA ILE A 278 -6.09 -23.31 -7.91
C ILE A 278 -7.47 -23.78 -7.43
N GLY A 279 -8.36 -24.05 -8.38
CA GLY A 279 -9.72 -24.52 -8.13
C GLY A 279 -10.68 -23.49 -7.52
N LYS A 280 -10.27 -22.22 -7.40
CA LYS A 280 -11.09 -21.16 -6.79
C LYS A 280 -11.40 -20.01 -7.75
N ALA A 281 -10.40 -19.60 -8.54
CA ALA A 281 -10.51 -18.40 -9.36
C ALA A 281 -11.10 -18.66 -10.74
N GLN A 282 -11.66 -17.59 -11.30
CA GLN A 282 -12.13 -17.50 -12.67
C GLN A 282 -11.46 -16.32 -13.36
N VAL A 283 -11.42 -16.33 -14.69
CA VAL A 283 -10.99 -15.19 -15.52
C VAL A 283 -12.08 -14.85 -16.53
N LYS A 284 -12.12 -13.62 -17.04
CA LYS A 284 -13.15 -13.20 -18.02
C LYS A 284 -12.59 -13.32 -19.44
N VAL A 285 -13.27 -14.07 -20.30
CA VAL A 285 -12.96 -14.23 -21.73
C VAL A 285 -14.22 -13.91 -22.53
N ARG A 286 -14.16 -12.95 -23.46
CA ARG A 286 -15.31 -12.51 -24.28
C ARG A 286 -16.60 -12.28 -23.46
N GLY A 287 -16.47 -11.66 -22.30
CA GLY A 287 -17.59 -11.34 -21.41
C GLY A 287 -18.07 -12.47 -20.50
N LYS A 288 -17.57 -13.71 -20.66
CA LYS A 288 -17.93 -14.85 -19.81
C LYS A 288 -16.84 -15.16 -18.79
N PHE A 289 -17.23 -15.54 -17.57
CA PHE A 289 -16.30 -16.01 -16.55
C PHE A 289 -16.01 -17.49 -16.75
N CYS A 290 -14.73 -17.83 -16.83
CA CYS A 290 -14.21 -19.14 -17.13
C CYS A 290 -13.32 -19.64 -15.98
N PRO A 291 -13.52 -20.85 -15.46
CA PRO A 291 -12.74 -21.33 -14.34
C PRO A 291 -11.30 -21.64 -14.75
N VAL A 292 -10.36 -21.33 -13.85
CA VAL A 292 -8.97 -21.76 -13.97
C VAL A 292 -8.87 -23.21 -13.53
N ILE A 293 -8.39 -24.08 -14.41
CA ILE A 293 -8.35 -25.53 -14.22
C ILE A 293 -6.91 -26.05 -14.13
N GLY A 294 -6.69 -27.03 -13.25
CA GLY A 294 -5.37 -27.57 -12.96
C GLY A 294 -4.50 -26.62 -12.15
N SER A 295 -3.21 -26.92 -12.08
CA SER A 295 -2.22 -26.12 -11.36
C SER A 295 -1.83 -24.84 -12.12
N VAL A 296 -1.55 -23.78 -11.36
CA VAL A 296 -0.89 -22.55 -11.85
C VAL A 296 0.59 -22.85 -12.10
N CYS A 297 1.07 -22.59 -13.31
CA CYS A 297 2.48 -22.76 -13.69
C CYS A 297 3.25 -21.45 -13.52
N MET A 298 4.57 -21.48 -13.76
CA MET A 298 5.44 -20.30 -13.61
C MET A 298 4.98 -19.14 -14.49
N ASP A 299 4.66 -19.43 -15.75
CA ASP A 299 4.36 -18.40 -16.76
C ASP A 299 2.99 -18.61 -17.44
N GLN A 300 2.22 -19.62 -17.02
CA GLN A 300 0.97 -20.00 -17.70
C GLN A 300 -0.10 -20.56 -16.76
N ILE A 301 -1.37 -20.36 -17.14
CA ILE A 301 -2.54 -21.03 -16.55
C ILE A 301 -3.40 -21.67 -17.63
N MET A 302 -4.21 -22.65 -17.24
CA MET A 302 -5.21 -23.28 -18.11
C MET A 302 -6.60 -22.87 -17.67
N VAL A 303 -7.47 -22.61 -18.64
CA VAL A 303 -8.81 -22.08 -18.43
C VAL A 303 -9.80 -22.93 -19.23
N ASP A 304 -10.89 -23.36 -18.58
CA ASP A 304 -12.01 -24.01 -19.27
C ASP A 304 -12.85 -22.94 -19.98
N VAL A 305 -12.74 -22.89 -21.31
CA VAL A 305 -13.46 -21.96 -22.18
C VAL A 305 -14.55 -22.67 -22.98
N SER A 306 -15.02 -23.83 -22.52
CA SER A 306 -16.03 -24.64 -23.24
C SER A 306 -17.34 -23.87 -23.48
N GLU A 307 -17.69 -22.97 -22.56
CA GLU A 307 -18.90 -22.16 -22.64
C GLU A 307 -18.73 -20.87 -23.47
N VAL A 308 -17.54 -20.59 -24.01
CA VAL A 308 -17.23 -19.38 -24.76
C VAL A 308 -17.31 -19.65 -26.26
N LEU A 309 -18.26 -19.00 -26.93
CA LEU A 309 -18.39 -19.07 -28.38
C LEU A 309 -17.26 -18.29 -29.08
N ASP A 310 -16.80 -18.81 -30.22
CA ASP A 310 -15.80 -18.18 -31.10
C ASP A 310 -14.49 -17.74 -30.40
N VAL A 311 -14.06 -18.49 -29.39
CA VAL A 311 -12.78 -18.26 -28.71
C VAL A 311 -11.60 -18.51 -29.65
N LYS A 312 -10.66 -17.57 -29.72
CA LYS A 312 -9.50 -17.60 -30.63
C LYS A 312 -8.18 -17.37 -29.88
N ILE A 313 -7.09 -17.87 -30.47
CA ILE A 313 -5.75 -17.49 -30.04
C ILE A 313 -5.60 -15.97 -30.21
N GLY A 314 -5.01 -15.31 -29.21
CA GLY A 314 -4.83 -13.87 -29.16
C GLY A 314 -5.96 -13.11 -28.47
N ASP A 315 -7.11 -13.75 -28.20
CA ASP A 315 -8.20 -13.12 -27.44
C ASP A 315 -7.73 -12.65 -26.06
N GLU A 316 -8.25 -11.49 -25.64
CA GLU A 316 -7.98 -10.94 -24.31
C GLU A 316 -8.61 -11.80 -23.22
N VAL A 317 -7.84 -12.00 -22.16
CA VAL A 317 -8.27 -12.62 -20.91
C VAL A 317 -8.11 -11.59 -19.80
N VAL A 318 -9.22 -11.15 -19.21
CA VAL A 318 -9.18 -10.29 -18.02
C VAL A 318 -8.91 -11.17 -16.82
N VAL A 319 -7.69 -11.06 -16.30
CA VAL A 319 -7.23 -11.85 -15.16
C VAL A 319 -7.75 -11.23 -13.87
N TYR A 320 -7.46 -9.95 -13.65
CA TYR A 320 -8.03 -9.16 -12.56
C TYR A 320 -8.90 -8.05 -13.13
N SER A 321 -10.15 -8.02 -12.68
CA SER A 321 -11.14 -7.06 -13.14
C SER A 321 -11.09 -5.76 -12.33
N ASP A 322 -11.29 -4.65 -13.03
CA ASP A 322 -11.59 -3.33 -12.49
C ASP A 322 -13.08 -3.17 -12.10
N GLU A 323 -13.94 -4.12 -12.49
CA GLU A 323 -15.32 -4.22 -12.00
C GLU A 323 -15.33 -4.83 -10.58
N ARG A 324 -15.65 -4.03 -9.56
CA ARG A 324 -15.60 -4.41 -8.13
C ARG A 324 -16.35 -5.71 -7.79
N GLU A 325 -17.52 -5.90 -8.37
CA GLU A 325 -18.39 -7.06 -8.09
C GLU A 325 -18.02 -8.31 -8.90
N ALA A 326 -17.11 -8.20 -9.89
CA ALA A 326 -16.71 -9.34 -10.69
C ALA A 326 -16.02 -10.42 -9.82
N PRO A 327 -16.25 -11.72 -10.06
CA PRO A 327 -15.61 -12.81 -9.30
C PRO A 327 -14.08 -12.74 -9.25
N ASN A 328 -13.46 -12.11 -10.26
CA ASN A 328 -12.02 -11.92 -10.39
C ASN A 328 -11.57 -10.48 -10.09
N SER A 329 -12.36 -9.68 -9.36
CA SER A 329 -11.90 -8.41 -8.81
C SER A 329 -10.82 -8.62 -7.75
N ILE A 330 -9.95 -7.64 -7.54
CA ILE A 330 -8.84 -7.75 -6.58
C ILE A 330 -9.33 -8.08 -5.17
N GLU A 331 -10.41 -7.47 -4.69
CA GLU A 331 -10.97 -7.78 -3.37
C GLU A 331 -11.50 -9.22 -3.28
N ASN A 332 -12.10 -9.74 -4.35
CA ASN A 332 -12.60 -11.11 -4.40
C ASN A 332 -11.44 -12.12 -4.46
N ILE A 333 -10.40 -11.84 -5.23
CA ILE A 333 -9.15 -12.62 -5.28
C ILE A 333 -8.46 -12.64 -3.91
N ALA A 334 -8.36 -11.49 -3.24
CA ALA A 334 -7.81 -11.41 -1.89
C ALA A 334 -8.61 -12.27 -0.91
N ARG A 335 -9.95 -12.31 -1.02
CA ARG A 335 -10.81 -13.18 -0.20
C ARG A 335 -10.56 -14.67 -0.47
N MET A 336 -10.41 -15.08 -1.72
CA MET A 336 -10.13 -16.47 -2.09
C MET A 336 -8.79 -16.99 -1.55
N LEU A 337 -7.83 -16.06 -1.41
CA LEU A 337 -6.48 -16.30 -0.89
C LEU A 337 -6.35 -16.11 0.63
N ASP A 338 -7.43 -15.69 1.30
CA ASP A 338 -7.42 -15.26 2.70
C ASP A 338 -6.33 -14.23 3.02
N THR A 339 -6.25 -13.19 2.17
CA THR A 339 -5.30 -12.09 2.32
C THR A 339 -5.94 -10.71 2.10
N VAL A 340 -5.12 -9.66 2.03
CA VAL A 340 -5.47 -8.27 1.79
C VAL A 340 -5.23 -7.87 0.32
N PRO A 341 -6.03 -6.95 -0.23
CA PRO A 341 -5.92 -6.50 -1.63
C PRO A 341 -4.51 -6.05 -2.06
N ASN A 342 -3.78 -5.36 -1.18
CA ASN A 342 -2.42 -4.91 -1.48
C ASN A 342 -1.42 -6.06 -1.62
N GLU A 343 -1.62 -7.23 -1.02
CA GLU A 343 -0.74 -8.39 -1.30
C GLU A 343 -0.92 -8.85 -2.75
N VAL A 344 -2.18 -8.86 -3.23
CA VAL A 344 -2.52 -9.26 -4.60
C VAL A 344 -1.92 -8.31 -5.63
N THR A 345 -2.05 -6.99 -5.43
CA THR A 345 -1.53 -6.01 -6.39
C THR A 345 -0.01 -5.87 -6.31
N CYS A 346 0.60 -5.94 -5.12
CA CYS A 346 2.06 -5.91 -4.98
C CYS A 346 2.73 -7.17 -5.55
N ALA A 347 2.02 -8.29 -5.68
CA ALA A 347 2.55 -9.50 -6.31
C ALA A 347 2.77 -9.34 -7.82
N ILE A 348 2.15 -8.33 -8.46
CA ILE A 348 2.29 -8.10 -9.91
C ILE A 348 3.73 -7.70 -10.23
N GLY A 349 4.48 -8.62 -10.82
CA GLY A 349 5.92 -8.50 -11.00
C GLY A 349 6.35 -7.45 -12.04
N ARG A 350 7.66 -7.24 -12.14
CA ARG A 350 8.26 -6.31 -13.12
C ARG A 350 8.11 -6.76 -14.57
N ARG A 351 7.92 -8.07 -14.82
CA ARG A 351 7.68 -8.63 -16.17
C ARG A 351 6.37 -8.14 -16.78
N VAL A 352 5.40 -7.79 -15.94
CA VAL A 352 4.10 -7.29 -16.39
C VAL A 352 4.24 -5.84 -16.84
N LYS A 353 4.07 -5.60 -18.15
CA LYS A 353 4.04 -4.25 -18.73
C LYS A 353 2.84 -3.48 -18.17
N ARG A 354 3.10 -2.27 -17.68
CA ARG A 354 2.08 -1.33 -17.21
C ARG A 354 1.79 -0.29 -18.28
N THR A 355 0.52 0.07 -18.41
CA THR A 355 0.04 1.11 -19.32
C THR A 355 -0.93 1.99 -18.56
N TYR A 356 -0.80 3.30 -18.69
CA TYR A 356 -1.59 4.28 -17.95
C TYR A 356 -2.63 4.93 -18.87
N ARG A 357 -3.82 5.16 -18.33
CA ARG A 357 -4.87 5.96 -18.96
C ARG A 357 -5.04 7.24 -18.12
N PRO A 358 -5.08 8.41 -18.76
CA PRO A 358 -5.31 9.67 -18.05
C PRO A 358 -6.68 9.73 -17.38
#